data_AF-A0A7G8YRD6-F1
#
_entry.id   AF-A0A7G8YRD6-F1
#
_cell.length_a   1.000
_cell.length_b   1.000
_cell.length_c   1.000
_cell.angle_alpha   90.00
_cell.angle_beta   90.00
_cell.angle_gamma   90.00
#
_symmetry.space_group_name_H-M   'P 1'
#
loop_
_entity.id
_entity.type
_entity.pdbx_description
1 polymer ?
#
loop_
_entity_poly.entity_id
_entity_poly.type
_entity_poly.pdbx_seq_one_letter_code
_entity_poly.pdbx_strand_id
1 'polypeptide(L)'
;MEHLEHHPLSSAMRERVLAELARIERERNVRVLYACESGSRAWGFASTDSDYDVRFVYVEKPEWFIQVDAGRDVIERPLDDELDISGWELRKTLGLLRKSNPTLLEWLDSPLVYRSEPAAAARLRELAEAFYSPPAARNHYLSMAKKNFRGYLQGESVRFKKYFYVLRPLLAVRWIDQGRGRPPMTFADLLTTVEHQPLLDEVAELLALKRSAEESAYGPRRPALHAFIAAELERPVPKLARTHEDNALLDAYLRETVRHYA
;
A
#
# COMPACT_ATOMS: atom_id res chain seq x y z
N MET A 1 -1.80 22.50 -6.05
CA MET A 1 -2.93 21.92 -6.81
C MET A 1 -2.42 21.56 -8.20
N GLU A 2 -1.45 20.65 -8.27
CA GLU A 2 -0.72 20.32 -9.52
C GLU A 2 -0.12 18.89 -9.46
N HIS A 3 -0.59 18.04 -8.54
CA HIS A 3 -0.04 16.69 -8.31
C HIS A 3 -0.81 15.56 -9.01
N LEU A 4 -1.76 15.89 -9.89
CA LEU A 4 -2.73 14.92 -10.45
C LEU A 4 -2.37 14.36 -11.83
N GLU A 5 -1.27 14.78 -12.47
CA GLU A 5 -0.88 14.31 -13.82
C GLU A 5 0.22 13.23 -13.84
N HIS A 6 0.39 12.48 -12.75
CA HIS A 6 1.34 11.36 -12.76
C HIS A 6 0.61 10.03 -12.90
N HIS A 7 0.46 9.62 -14.16
CA HIS A 7 -0.12 8.35 -14.65
C HIS A 7 -1.60 8.14 -14.35
N PRO A 8 -2.51 8.85 -15.07
CA PRO A 8 -3.92 8.49 -15.04
C PRO A 8 -4.10 7.03 -15.49
N LEU A 9 -4.97 6.30 -14.80
CA LEU A 9 -5.40 4.97 -15.21
C LEU A 9 -5.97 5.06 -16.63
N SER A 10 -5.48 4.25 -17.57
CA SER A 10 -6.06 4.23 -18.91
C SER A 10 -7.53 3.79 -18.81
N SER A 11 -8.41 4.40 -19.62
CA SER A 11 -9.84 4.05 -19.63
C SER A 11 -10.05 2.56 -19.93
N ALA A 12 -9.31 2.03 -20.90
CA ALA A 12 -9.34 0.61 -21.26
C ALA A 12 -8.92 -0.31 -20.10
N MET A 13 -7.84 0.02 -19.38
CA MET A 13 -7.43 -0.79 -18.23
C MET A 13 -8.45 -0.66 -17.09
N ARG A 14 -8.99 0.52 -16.84
CA ARG A 14 -10.05 0.73 -15.84
C ARG A 14 -11.28 -0.13 -16.15
N GLU A 15 -11.72 -0.18 -17.40
CA GLU A 15 -12.82 -1.03 -17.85
C GLU A 15 -12.50 -2.52 -17.68
N ARG A 16 -11.30 -2.95 -18.06
CA ARG A 16 -10.81 -4.32 -17.87
C ARG A 16 -10.85 -4.73 -16.40
N VAL A 17 -10.30 -3.89 -15.50
CA VAL A 17 -10.32 -4.14 -14.05
C VAL A 17 -11.74 -4.23 -13.51
N LEU A 18 -12.64 -3.34 -13.94
CA LEU A 18 -14.03 -3.35 -13.49
C LEU A 18 -14.78 -4.61 -13.96
N ALA A 19 -14.53 -5.07 -15.18
CA ALA A 19 -15.08 -6.32 -15.70
C ALA A 19 -14.58 -7.53 -14.90
N GLU A 20 -13.29 -7.54 -14.56
CA GLU A 20 -12.68 -8.61 -13.77
C GLU A 20 -13.20 -8.65 -12.32
N LEU A 21 -13.37 -7.49 -11.68
CA LEU A 21 -13.99 -7.41 -10.36
C LEU A 21 -15.44 -7.93 -10.39
N ALA A 22 -16.23 -7.57 -11.41
CA ALA A 22 -17.59 -8.07 -11.58
C ALA A 22 -17.62 -9.60 -11.82
N ARG A 23 -16.64 -10.12 -12.57
CA ARG A 23 -16.47 -11.56 -12.76
C ARG A 23 -16.15 -12.27 -11.45
N ILE A 24 -15.25 -11.72 -10.63
CA ILE A 24 -14.92 -12.22 -9.30
C ILE A 24 -16.17 -12.28 -8.41
N GLU A 25 -16.94 -11.19 -8.34
CA GLU A 25 -18.18 -11.14 -7.56
C GLU A 25 -19.14 -12.26 -7.95
N ARG A 26 -19.36 -12.48 -9.26
CA ARG A 26 -20.25 -13.54 -9.77
C ARG A 26 -19.72 -14.94 -9.51
N GLU A 27 -18.44 -15.20 -9.78
CA GLU A 27 -17.87 -16.55 -9.68
C GLU A 27 -17.62 -16.99 -8.24
N ARG A 28 -17.30 -16.05 -7.34
CA ARG A 28 -17.04 -16.31 -5.92
C ARG A 28 -18.27 -16.03 -5.05
N ASN A 29 -19.34 -15.46 -5.60
CA ASN A 29 -20.53 -15.02 -4.88
C ASN A 29 -20.19 -14.05 -3.73
N VAL A 30 -19.31 -13.10 -3.97
CA VAL A 30 -18.85 -12.10 -2.99
C VAL A 30 -19.25 -10.70 -3.43
N ARG A 31 -19.15 -9.72 -2.51
CA ARG A 31 -19.32 -8.30 -2.83
C ARG A 31 -18.01 -7.55 -2.65
N VAL A 32 -17.55 -6.87 -3.69
CA VAL A 32 -16.39 -5.97 -3.61
C VAL A 32 -16.84 -4.63 -3.03
N LEU A 33 -16.24 -4.24 -1.91
CA LEU A 33 -16.56 -2.98 -1.19
C LEU A 33 -15.66 -1.83 -1.63
N TYR A 34 -14.41 -2.14 -1.96
CA TYR A 34 -13.39 -1.16 -2.31
C TYR A 34 -12.33 -1.81 -3.19
N ALA A 35 -11.88 -1.12 -4.23
CA ALA A 35 -10.79 -1.56 -5.10
C ALA A 35 -9.96 -0.36 -5.55
N CYS A 36 -8.65 -0.48 -5.44
CA CYS A 36 -7.68 0.58 -5.73
C CYS A 36 -6.45 0.03 -6.45
N GLU A 37 -5.71 0.91 -7.07
CA GLU A 37 -4.36 0.63 -7.53
C GLU A 37 -3.39 0.63 -6.35
N SER A 38 -2.39 -0.23 -6.41
CA SER A 38 -1.28 -0.28 -5.45
C SER A 38 0.06 -0.17 -6.19
N GLY A 39 1.15 -0.52 -5.50
CA GLY A 39 2.47 -0.58 -6.12
C GLY A 39 2.95 0.73 -6.74
N SER A 40 3.76 0.62 -7.79
CA SER A 40 4.53 1.75 -8.33
C SER A 40 3.66 2.85 -8.95
N ARG A 41 2.49 2.49 -9.51
CA ARG A 41 1.50 3.42 -10.08
C ARG A 41 0.88 4.28 -8.98
N ALA A 42 0.33 3.66 -7.94
CA ALA A 42 -0.27 4.39 -6.83
C ALA A 42 0.76 5.15 -5.98
N TRP A 43 2.01 4.69 -5.93
CA TRP A 43 3.10 5.43 -5.28
C TRP A 43 3.62 6.63 -6.12
N GLY A 44 3.26 6.74 -7.41
CA GLY A 44 3.59 7.89 -8.26
C GLY A 44 4.93 7.81 -9.01
N PHE A 45 5.48 6.60 -9.16
CA PHE A 45 6.73 6.38 -9.90
C PHE A 45 6.61 5.22 -10.90
N ALA A 46 5.44 4.97 -11.47
CA ALA A 46 5.31 4.00 -12.55
C ALA A 46 6.16 4.36 -13.78
N SER A 47 6.54 3.33 -14.52
CA SER A 47 7.17 3.39 -15.83
C SER A 47 6.13 2.91 -16.84
N THR A 48 6.40 3.06 -18.12
CA THR A 48 5.48 2.64 -19.18
C THR A 48 5.18 1.14 -19.14
N ASP A 49 6.13 0.34 -18.69
CA ASP A 49 6.07 -1.12 -18.56
C ASP A 49 5.69 -1.59 -17.14
N SER A 50 5.31 -0.69 -16.23
CA SER A 50 4.87 -1.11 -14.89
C SER A 50 3.57 -1.91 -14.95
N ASP A 51 3.49 -2.95 -14.13
CA ASP A 51 2.29 -3.73 -13.85
C ASP A 51 1.16 -2.88 -13.23
N TYR A 52 -0.06 -3.39 -13.32
CA TYR A 52 -1.24 -2.90 -12.59
C TYR A 52 -1.50 -3.81 -11.40
N ASP A 53 -1.26 -3.27 -10.21
CA ASP A 53 -1.43 -3.94 -8.93
C ASP A 53 -2.80 -3.60 -8.36
N VAL A 54 -3.85 -4.30 -8.80
CA VAL A 54 -5.19 -4.07 -8.28
C VAL A 54 -5.36 -4.76 -6.94
N ARG A 55 -5.75 -3.99 -5.93
CA ARG A 55 -5.99 -4.47 -4.58
C ARG A 55 -7.39 -4.13 -4.12
N PHE A 56 -8.11 -5.11 -3.60
CA PHE A 56 -9.52 -4.93 -3.24
C PHE A 56 -9.89 -5.53 -1.87
N VAL A 57 -10.96 -4.99 -1.29
CA VAL A 57 -11.61 -5.50 -0.08
C VAL A 57 -12.97 -6.03 -0.49
N TYR A 58 -13.28 -7.25 -0.07
CA TYR A 58 -14.57 -7.88 -0.34
C TYR A 58 -15.20 -8.44 0.93
N VAL A 59 -16.51 -8.67 0.90
CA VAL A 59 -17.25 -9.35 1.98
C VAL A 59 -17.89 -10.62 1.45
N GLU A 60 -17.81 -11.66 2.26
CA GLU A 60 -18.39 -12.99 2.02
C GLU A 60 -19.86 -13.07 2.46
N LYS A 61 -20.57 -14.11 1.98
CA LYS A 61 -21.95 -14.43 2.39
C LYS A 61 -22.01 -14.98 3.82
N PRO A 62 -23.15 -14.86 4.54
CA PRO A 62 -23.27 -15.28 5.93
C PRO A 62 -22.86 -16.75 6.16
N GLU A 63 -23.15 -17.63 5.20
CA GLU A 63 -22.84 -19.06 5.26
C GLU A 63 -21.33 -19.32 5.33
N TRP A 64 -20.50 -18.44 4.75
CA TRP A 64 -19.04 -18.57 4.83
C TRP A 64 -18.51 -18.42 6.26
N PHE A 65 -19.24 -17.73 7.13
CA PHE A 65 -18.87 -17.57 8.54
C PHE A 65 -19.35 -18.73 9.41
N ILE A 66 -20.31 -19.53 8.94
CA ILE A 66 -20.99 -20.61 9.68
C ILE A 66 -20.62 -21.96 9.07
N GLN A 67 -19.34 -22.31 9.17
CA GLN A 67 -18.79 -23.59 8.73
C GLN A 67 -17.69 -24.05 9.71
N VAL A 68 -17.41 -25.36 9.70
CA VAL A 68 -16.41 -25.97 10.60
C VAL A 68 -15.00 -25.50 10.28
N ASP A 69 -14.65 -25.50 9.00
CA ASP A 69 -13.32 -25.08 8.54
C ASP A 69 -13.32 -23.60 8.20
N ALA A 70 -12.22 -22.92 8.53
CA ALA A 70 -12.05 -21.53 8.13
C ALA A 70 -11.93 -21.43 6.59
N GLY A 71 -12.85 -20.71 5.97
CA GLY A 71 -12.78 -20.40 4.54
C GLY A 71 -11.52 -19.58 4.21
N ARG A 72 -11.05 -19.71 2.95
CA ARG A 72 -9.95 -18.89 2.44
C ARG A 72 -10.37 -17.42 2.41
N ASP A 73 -9.57 -16.56 3.04
CA ASP A 73 -9.85 -15.14 3.25
C ASP A 73 -9.12 -14.21 2.25
N VAL A 74 -8.60 -14.79 1.16
CA VAL A 74 -7.87 -14.12 0.09
C VAL A 74 -8.32 -14.65 -1.27
N ILE A 75 -8.60 -13.74 -2.20
CA ILE A 75 -8.82 -14.04 -3.62
C ILE A 75 -7.64 -13.49 -4.40
N GLU A 76 -6.93 -14.36 -5.13
CA GLU A 76 -5.83 -13.98 -6.02
C GLU A 76 -6.16 -14.42 -7.44
N ARG A 77 -5.99 -13.51 -8.39
CA ARG A 77 -6.12 -13.76 -9.83
C ARG A 77 -4.99 -13.05 -10.58
N PRO A 78 -3.83 -13.71 -10.70
CA PRO A 78 -2.85 -13.30 -11.70
C PRO A 78 -3.44 -13.61 -13.08
N LEU A 79 -3.75 -12.58 -13.87
CA LEU A 79 -4.37 -12.75 -15.18
C LEU A 79 -3.30 -12.92 -16.27
N ASP A 80 -2.35 -11.99 -16.30
CA ASP A 80 -1.18 -11.98 -17.17
C ASP A 80 -0.05 -11.17 -16.50
N ASP A 81 1.05 -10.97 -17.22
CA ASP A 81 2.22 -10.22 -16.74
C ASP A 81 1.93 -8.72 -16.53
N GLU A 82 0.78 -8.21 -17.00
CA GLU A 82 0.39 -6.79 -16.91
C GLU A 82 -0.58 -6.52 -15.75
N LEU A 83 -1.46 -7.47 -15.39
CA LEU A 83 -2.54 -7.27 -14.42
C LEU A 83 -2.56 -8.32 -13.31
N ASP A 84 -2.23 -7.87 -12.10
CA ASP A 84 -2.32 -8.65 -10.86
C ASP A 84 -3.48 -8.15 -9.99
N ILE A 85 -4.49 -9.01 -9.76
CA ILE A 85 -5.64 -8.71 -8.92
C ILE A 85 -5.61 -9.58 -7.67
N SER A 86 -5.52 -8.94 -6.49
CA SER A 86 -5.56 -9.62 -5.20
C SER A 86 -6.47 -8.89 -4.23
N GLY A 87 -7.26 -9.64 -3.46
CA GLY A 87 -8.20 -9.06 -2.51
C GLY A 87 -8.26 -9.79 -1.20
N TRP A 88 -8.56 -9.03 -0.15
CA TRP A 88 -8.72 -9.53 1.21
C TRP A 88 -10.17 -9.47 1.63
N GLU A 89 -10.62 -10.55 2.27
CA GLU A 89 -11.92 -10.59 2.90
C GLU A 89 -11.98 -9.55 4.05
N LEU A 90 -13.17 -9.02 4.34
CA LEU A 90 -13.37 -7.94 5.28
C LEU A 90 -12.93 -8.29 6.72
N ARG A 91 -13.24 -9.47 7.26
CA ARG A 91 -12.75 -9.90 8.58
C ARG A 91 -11.23 -9.93 8.63
N LYS A 92 -10.56 -10.41 7.58
CA LYS A 92 -9.08 -10.34 7.45
C LYS A 92 -8.60 -8.90 7.44
N THR A 93 -9.23 -8.07 6.62
CA THR A 93 -8.94 -6.64 6.48
C THR A 93 -9.01 -5.93 7.84
N LEU A 94 -10.07 -6.13 8.61
CA LEU A 94 -10.23 -5.54 9.95
C LEU A 94 -9.18 -6.07 10.94
N GLY A 95 -8.80 -7.34 10.84
CA GLY A 95 -7.70 -7.92 11.62
C GLY A 95 -6.33 -7.30 11.32
N LEU A 96 -6.08 -6.93 10.06
CA LEU A 96 -4.87 -6.23 9.62
C LEU A 96 -4.89 -4.75 10.01
N LEU A 97 -6.05 -4.11 9.90
CA LEU A 97 -6.31 -2.72 10.30
C LEU A 97 -5.98 -2.52 11.78
N ARG A 98 -6.48 -3.41 12.66
CA ARG A 98 -6.19 -3.39 14.10
C ARG A 98 -4.70 -3.48 14.43
N LYS A 99 -3.90 -4.08 13.54
CA LYS A 99 -2.44 -4.20 13.67
C LYS A 99 -1.68 -3.05 12.99
N SER A 100 -2.40 -2.06 12.47
CA SER A 100 -1.84 -0.96 11.67
C SER A 100 -0.96 -1.46 10.53
N ASN A 101 -1.42 -2.51 9.84
CA ASN A 101 -0.69 -3.12 8.74
C ASN A 101 -0.43 -2.09 7.61
N PRO A 102 0.83 -1.80 7.25
CA PRO A 102 1.16 -0.80 6.24
C PRO A 102 0.49 -1.02 4.88
N THR A 103 0.46 -2.26 4.40
CA THR A 103 -0.10 -2.59 3.09
C THR A 103 -1.58 -2.23 3.03
N LEU A 104 -2.35 -2.56 4.07
CA LEU A 104 -3.76 -2.16 4.12
C LEU A 104 -3.93 -0.64 4.20
N LEU A 105 -3.16 0.04 5.06
CA LEU A 105 -3.26 1.49 5.22
C LEU A 105 -2.95 2.19 3.89
N GLU A 106 -1.94 1.72 3.16
CA GLU A 106 -1.62 2.21 1.82
C GLU A 106 -2.79 2.00 0.84
N TRP A 107 -3.47 0.85 0.83
CA TRP A 107 -4.64 0.65 -0.05
C TRP A 107 -5.74 1.67 0.20
N LEU A 108 -6.03 1.95 1.48
CA LEU A 108 -7.09 2.90 1.87
C LEU A 108 -6.75 4.36 1.51
N ASP A 109 -5.46 4.66 1.37
CA ASP A 109 -4.91 5.98 1.03
C ASP A 109 -4.52 6.10 -0.45
N SER A 110 -4.89 5.11 -1.28
CA SER A 110 -4.57 5.13 -2.70
C SER A 110 -5.25 6.28 -3.43
N PRO A 111 -4.49 7.08 -4.22
CA PRO A 111 -5.05 8.15 -5.02
C PRO A 111 -5.82 7.62 -6.26
N LEU A 112 -5.68 6.34 -6.57
CA LEU A 112 -6.20 5.72 -7.78
C LEU A 112 -7.23 4.66 -7.42
N VAL A 113 -8.50 5.07 -7.33
CA VAL A 113 -9.61 4.19 -6.95
C VAL A 113 -10.36 3.68 -8.18
N TYR A 114 -10.43 2.36 -8.33
CA TYR A 114 -11.20 1.71 -9.40
C TYR A 114 -12.68 1.64 -9.06
N ARG A 115 -13.01 1.21 -7.83
CA ARG A 115 -14.37 1.00 -7.36
C ARG A 115 -14.44 1.28 -5.86
N SER A 116 -15.54 1.87 -5.41
CA SER A 116 -15.78 2.10 -3.99
C SER A 116 -17.27 2.12 -3.71
N GLU A 117 -17.70 1.36 -2.71
CA GLU A 117 -18.97 1.55 -2.03
C GLU A 117 -18.81 2.70 -1.03
N PRO A 118 -19.41 3.89 -1.26
CA PRO A 118 -19.00 5.11 -0.55
C PRO A 118 -19.12 5.01 0.97
N ALA A 119 -20.25 4.49 1.47
CA ALA A 119 -20.49 4.36 2.91
C ALA A 119 -19.56 3.33 3.57
N ALA A 120 -19.39 2.15 2.95
CA ALA A 120 -18.51 1.12 3.47
C ALA A 120 -17.06 1.61 3.50
N ALA A 121 -16.57 2.21 2.42
CA ALA A 121 -15.19 2.70 2.34
C ALA A 121 -14.92 3.88 3.28
N ALA A 122 -15.87 4.81 3.44
CA ALA A 122 -15.75 5.90 4.41
C ALA A 122 -15.61 5.35 5.83
N ARG A 123 -16.49 4.42 6.22
CA ARG A 123 -16.46 3.81 7.55
C ARG A 123 -15.17 3.00 7.80
N LEU A 124 -14.67 2.30 6.78
CA LEU A 124 -13.40 1.59 6.87
C LEU A 124 -12.21 2.54 7.09
N ARG A 125 -12.21 3.72 6.45
CA ARG A 125 -11.17 4.74 6.68
C ARG A 125 -11.24 5.35 8.07
N GLU A 126 -12.44 5.63 8.59
CA GLU A 126 -12.63 6.11 9.97
C GLU A 126 -12.08 5.10 10.98
N LEU A 127 -12.37 3.81 10.80
CA LEU A 127 -11.82 2.75 11.65
C LEU A 127 -10.30 2.70 11.52
N ALA A 128 -9.75 2.88 10.32
CA ALA A 128 -8.31 2.88 10.12
C ALA A 128 -7.62 4.03 10.88
N GLU A 129 -8.24 5.22 10.97
CA GLU A 129 -7.75 6.30 11.84
C GLU A 129 -7.85 5.93 13.33
N ALA A 130 -9.00 5.43 13.75
CA ALA A 130 -9.25 5.13 15.16
C ALA A 130 -8.27 4.07 15.70
N PHE A 131 -8.02 3.01 14.92
CA PHE A 131 -7.12 1.91 15.30
C PHE A 131 -5.66 2.14 14.88
N TYR A 132 -5.31 3.29 14.32
CA TYR A 132 -3.96 3.55 13.86
C TYR A 132 -3.00 3.73 15.04
N SER A 133 -2.06 2.80 15.20
CA SER A 133 -1.01 2.82 16.21
C SER A 133 0.33 3.22 15.58
N PRO A 134 0.81 4.47 15.79
CA PRO A 134 2.10 4.93 15.29
C PRO A 134 3.28 3.99 15.60
N PRO A 135 3.48 3.47 16.83
CA PRO A 135 4.60 2.59 17.09
C PRO A 135 4.48 1.24 16.39
N ALA A 136 3.26 0.71 16.20
CA ALA A 136 3.07 -0.53 15.44
C ALA A 136 3.40 -0.33 13.97
N ALA A 137 2.80 0.69 13.33
CA ALA A 137 3.03 1.01 11.92
C ALA A 137 4.51 1.29 11.64
N ARG A 138 5.16 2.11 12.48
CA ARG A 138 6.60 2.40 12.39
C ARG A 138 7.44 1.13 12.38
N ASN A 139 7.21 0.22 13.33
CA ASN A 139 7.97 -1.02 13.43
C ASN A 139 7.79 -1.91 12.19
N HIS A 140 6.57 -1.97 11.65
CA HIS A 140 6.30 -2.69 10.40
C HIS A 140 7.08 -2.08 9.21
N TYR A 141 7.01 -0.76 9.02
CA TYR A 141 7.76 -0.09 7.97
C TYR A 141 9.28 -0.27 8.13
N LEU A 142 9.81 -0.10 9.34
CA LEU A 142 11.25 -0.28 9.60
C LEU A 142 11.71 -1.71 9.32
N SER A 143 10.93 -2.72 9.73
CA SER A 143 11.22 -4.13 9.45
C SER A 143 11.23 -4.40 7.95
N MET A 144 10.29 -3.83 7.21
CA MET A 144 10.23 -3.92 5.75
C MET A 144 11.46 -3.28 5.10
N ALA A 145 11.83 -2.06 5.51
CA ALA A 145 13.03 -1.38 5.05
C ALA A 145 14.30 -2.19 5.32
N LYS A 146 14.48 -2.71 6.53
CA LYS A 146 15.62 -3.56 6.92
C LYS A 146 15.72 -4.81 6.05
N LYS A 147 14.60 -5.51 5.85
CA LYS A 147 14.52 -6.71 5.01
C LYS A 147 14.92 -6.39 3.57
N ASN A 148 14.35 -5.33 3.00
CA ASN A 148 14.58 -4.96 1.60
C ASN A 148 16.00 -4.43 1.38
N PHE A 149 16.55 -3.66 2.33
CA PHE A 149 17.92 -3.15 2.25
C PHE A 149 18.93 -4.30 2.21
N ARG A 150 18.79 -5.26 3.13
CA ARG A 150 19.64 -6.46 3.19
C ARG A 150 19.47 -7.37 1.97
N GLY A 151 18.25 -7.47 1.44
CA GLY A 151 17.95 -8.35 0.32
C GLY A 151 18.33 -7.81 -1.06
N TYR A 152 18.29 -6.49 -1.26
CA TYR A 152 18.38 -5.91 -2.60
C TYR A 152 19.54 -4.94 -2.82
N LEU A 153 20.02 -4.26 -1.77
CA LEU A 153 20.94 -3.12 -1.91
C LEU A 153 22.33 -3.39 -1.31
N GLN A 154 22.82 -4.63 -1.40
CA GLN A 154 24.16 -5.00 -0.89
C GLN A 154 25.23 -5.13 -1.99
N GLY A 155 24.83 -5.23 -3.26
CA GLY A 155 25.77 -5.34 -4.38
C GLY A 155 26.30 -3.99 -4.87
N GLU A 156 27.36 -4.02 -5.69
CA GLU A 156 27.91 -2.82 -6.35
C GLU A 156 27.00 -2.29 -7.45
N SER A 157 26.24 -3.19 -8.09
CA SER A 157 25.17 -2.88 -9.03
C SER A 157 23.83 -3.33 -8.46
N VAL A 158 22.83 -2.45 -8.52
CA VAL A 158 21.51 -2.66 -7.92
C VAL A 158 20.41 -2.25 -8.88
N ARG A 159 19.28 -2.96 -8.82
CA ARG A 159 18.11 -2.66 -9.64
C ARG A 159 17.42 -1.40 -9.13
N PHE A 160 17.19 -0.41 -10.00
CA PHE A 160 16.68 0.90 -9.60
C PHE A 160 15.35 0.85 -8.85
N LYS A 161 14.40 0.01 -9.30
CA LYS A 161 13.10 -0.21 -8.63
C LYS A 161 13.26 -0.58 -7.15
N LYS A 162 14.33 -1.29 -6.77
CA LYS A 162 14.55 -1.78 -5.41
C LYS A 162 14.94 -0.69 -4.41
N TYR A 163 15.48 0.44 -4.85
CA TYR A 163 15.68 1.60 -3.97
C TYR A 163 14.36 2.10 -3.41
N PHE A 164 13.31 2.21 -4.22
CA PHE A 164 12.02 2.70 -3.75
C PHE A 164 11.37 1.76 -2.72
N TYR A 165 11.60 0.45 -2.82
CA TYR A 165 11.17 -0.52 -1.80
C TYR A 165 11.91 -0.40 -0.45
N VAL A 166 13.01 0.37 -0.40
CA VAL A 166 13.72 0.68 0.85
C VAL A 166 13.42 2.11 1.29
N LEU A 167 13.50 3.07 0.37
CA LEU A 167 13.27 4.49 0.65
C LEU A 167 11.85 4.76 1.10
N ARG A 168 10.83 4.22 0.41
CA ARG A 168 9.43 4.48 0.78
C ARG A 168 9.12 4.09 2.23
N PRO A 169 9.39 2.84 2.70
CA PRO A 169 9.15 2.50 4.10
C PRO A 169 10.02 3.31 5.07
N LEU A 170 11.24 3.71 4.72
CA LEU A 170 12.05 4.59 5.60
C LEU A 170 11.48 6.00 5.71
N LEU A 171 11.01 6.58 4.60
CA LEU A 171 10.35 7.88 4.64
C LEU A 171 9.02 7.81 5.38
N ALA A 172 8.31 6.69 5.32
CA ALA A 172 7.14 6.44 6.16
C ALA A 172 7.50 6.37 7.65
N VAL A 173 8.61 5.72 8.03
CA VAL A 173 9.14 5.78 9.41
C VAL A 173 9.42 7.22 9.81
N ARG A 174 10.11 7.99 8.96
CA ARG A 174 10.43 9.40 9.22
C ARG A 174 9.18 10.27 9.37
N TRP A 175 8.16 10.06 8.55
CA TRP A 175 6.85 10.73 8.66
C TRP A 175 6.21 10.51 10.04
N ILE A 176 6.21 9.24 10.50
CA ILE A 176 5.68 8.86 11.81
C ILE A 176 6.50 9.48 12.93
N ASP A 177 7.83 9.45 12.82
CA ASP A 177 8.75 9.99 13.82
C ASP A 177 8.62 11.51 13.98
N GLN A 178 8.15 12.20 12.95
CA GLN A 178 7.82 13.62 12.97
C GLN A 178 6.41 13.92 13.51
N GLY A 179 5.64 12.89 13.92
CA GLY A 179 4.30 13.07 14.47
C GLY A 179 3.24 13.47 13.45
N ARG A 180 3.48 13.25 12.15
CA ARG A 180 2.58 13.67 11.06
C ARG A 180 1.39 12.72 10.82
N GLY A 181 1.16 11.76 11.73
CA GLY A 181 0.07 10.79 11.64
C GLY A 181 0.38 9.60 10.73
N ARG A 182 -0.61 9.17 9.93
CA ARG A 182 -0.47 8.09 8.96
C ARG A 182 0.38 8.54 7.77
N PRO A 183 1.37 7.75 7.33
CA PRO A 183 2.12 8.02 6.12
C PRO A 183 1.23 8.01 4.88
N PRO A 184 1.30 9.03 4.00
CA PRO A 184 0.54 9.05 2.75
C PRO A 184 1.02 7.94 1.80
N MET A 185 0.19 7.61 0.80
CA MET A 185 0.55 6.60 -0.18
C MET A 185 1.64 7.07 -1.18
N THR A 186 1.62 8.34 -1.58
CA THR A 186 2.51 8.82 -2.64
C THR A 186 3.95 8.99 -2.14
N PHE A 187 4.92 8.62 -2.99
CA PHE A 187 6.33 8.80 -2.69
C PHE A 187 6.72 10.28 -2.63
N ALA A 188 6.09 11.13 -3.47
CA ALA A 188 6.31 12.57 -3.49
C ALA A 188 5.95 13.24 -2.15
N ASP A 189 4.80 12.88 -1.56
CA ASP A 189 4.41 13.43 -0.26
C ASP A 189 5.40 13.02 0.84
N LEU A 190 5.86 11.77 0.82
CA LEU A 190 6.86 11.27 1.77
C LEU A 190 8.21 12.01 1.65
N LEU A 191 8.64 12.33 0.43
CA LEU A 191 9.87 13.09 0.18
C LEU A 191 9.85 14.50 0.76
N THR A 192 8.67 15.10 1.00
CA THR A 192 8.56 16.43 1.65
C THR A 192 9.18 16.48 3.05
N THR A 193 9.45 15.32 3.66
CA THR A 193 10.09 15.22 4.97
C THR A 193 11.62 15.34 4.94
N VAL A 194 12.21 15.44 3.74
CA VAL A 194 13.66 15.41 3.50
C VAL A 194 14.17 16.79 3.07
N GLU A 195 15.19 17.29 3.76
CA GLU A 195 15.83 18.59 3.47
C GLU A 195 17.29 18.45 2.99
N HIS A 196 17.70 17.26 2.56
CA HIS A 196 19.07 16.95 2.16
C HIS A 196 19.24 16.97 0.63
N GLN A 197 19.72 18.09 0.08
CA GLN A 197 19.78 18.30 -1.38
C GLN A 197 20.50 17.19 -2.17
N PRO A 198 21.71 16.71 -1.77
CA PRO A 198 22.36 15.64 -2.53
C PRO A 198 21.55 14.33 -2.58
N LEU A 199 20.69 14.09 -1.59
CA LEU A 199 19.79 12.93 -1.61
C LEU A 199 18.65 13.16 -2.59
N LEU A 200 18.05 14.36 -2.55
CA LEU A 200 16.95 14.75 -3.42
C LEU A 200 17.38 14.70 -4.90
N ASP A 201 18.62 15.12 -5.20
CA ASP A 201 19.19 15.06 -6.55
C ASP A 201 19.32 13.60 -7.03
N GLU A 202 19.91 12.71 -6.20
CA GLU A 202 20.00 11.28 -6.56
C GLU A 202 18.62 10.60 -6.70
N VAL A 203 17.63 11.00 -5.89
CA VAL A 203 16.25 10.53 -6.01
C VAL A 203 15.61 11.01 -7.31
N ALA A 204 15.81 12.28 -7.68
CA ALA A 204 15.27 12.86 -8.91
C ALA A 204 15.87 12.16 -10.15
N GLU A 205 17.17 11.94 -10.16
CA GLU A 205 17.84 11.15 -11.20
C GLU A 205 17.31 9.71 -11.26
N LEU A 206 17.13 9.06 -10.11
CA LEU A 206 16.63 7.70 -10.05
C LEU A 206 15.19 7.60 -10.58
N LEU A 207 14.34 8.58 -10.27
CA LEU A 207 12.99 8.68 -10.80
C LEU A 207 13.01 8.90 -12.33
N ALA A 208 13.89 9.77 -12.82
CA ALA A 208 14.05 10.01 -14.26
C ALA A 208 14.51 8.74 -15.00
N LEU A 209 15.52 8.05 -14.48
CA LEU A 209 15.99 6.77 -15.02
C LEU A 209 14.90 5.71 -14.98
N LYS A 210 14.14 5.62 -13.89
CA LYS A 210 13.06 4.64 -13.77
C LYS A 210 11.95 4.91 -14.77
N ARG A 211 11.66 6.18 -15.09
CA ARG A 211 10.64 6.56 -16.08
C ARG A 211 11.07 6.31 -17.53
N SER A 212 12.36 6.39 -17.83
CA SER A 212 12.89 6.25 -19.19
C SER A 212 13.44 4.86 -19.51
N ALA A 213 13.75 4.05 -18.51
CA ALA A 213 14.29 2.70 -18.65
C ALA A 213 13.23 1.63 -18.33
N GLU A 214 13.49 0.40 -18.76
CA GLU A 214 12.71 -0.76 -18.36
C GLU A 214 12.77 -0.97 -16.84
N GLU A 215 11.74 -1.59 -16.27
CA GLU A 215 11.71 -1.93 -14.85
C GLU A 215 12.91 -2.78 -14.41
N SER A 216 13.52 -3.50 -15.35
CA SER A 216 14.67 -4.38 -15.16
C SER A 216 15.99 -3.61 -14.99
N ALA A 217 16.02 -2.29 -15.16
CA ALA A 217 17.24 -1.50 -15.20
C ALA A 217 18.08 -1.56 -13.90
N TYR A 218 19.39 -1.71 -14.10
CA TYR A 218 20.42 -1.74 -13.06
C TYR A 218 21.35 -0.54 -13.21
N GLY A 219 21.99 -0.18 -12.11
CA GLY A 219 23.10 0.76 -12.14
C GLY A 219 23.95 0.68 -10.88
N PRO A 220 25.04 1.47 -10.84
CA PRO A 220 25.92 1.48 -9.69
C PRO A 220 25.17 1.92 -8.43
N ARG A 221 25.69 1.47 -7.29
CA ARG A 221 25.31 1.99 -5.98
C ARG A 221 25.38 3.52 -5.96
N ARG A 222 24.33 4.15 -5.43
CA ARG A 222 24.19 5.60 -5.27
C ARG A 222 24.62 6.02 -3.86
N PRO A 223 25.75 6.72 -3.70
CA PRO A 223 26.35 6.95 -2.39
C PRO A 223 25.46 7.73 -1.41
N ALA A 224 24.79 8.80 -1.85
CA ALA A 224 23.97 9.62 -0.95
C ALA A 224 22.72 8.85 -0.48
N LEU A 225 22.07 8.09 -1.37
CA LEU A 225 20.98 7.18 -1.02
C LEU A 225 21.42 6.15 0.03
N HIS A 226 22.58 5.52 -0.14
CA HIS A 226 23.08 4.54 0.82
C HIS A 226 23.43 5.16 2.17
N ALA A 227 24.07 6.33 2.18
CA ALA A 227 24.38 7.05 3.41
C ALA A 227 23.11 7.41 4.18
N PHE A 228 22.10 7.92 3.48
CA PHE A 228 20.79 8.21 4.07
C PHE A 228 20.08 6.96 4.59
N ILE A 229 20.04 5.88 3.81
CA ILE A 229 19.43 4.61 4.22
C ILE A 229 20.09 4.09 5.51
N ALA A 230 21.42 4.07 5.55
CA ALA A 230 22.15 3.62 6.74
C ALA A 230 21.84 4.51 7.96
N ALA A 231 21.80 5.84 7.78
CA ALA A 231 21.49 6.76 8.85
C ALA A 231 20.05 6.61 9.40
N GLU A 232 19.04 6.50 8.52
CA GLU A 232 17.65 6.34 8.95
C GLU A 232 17.39 4.96 9.60
N LEU A 233 18.12 3.91 9.19
CA LEU A 233 18.01 2.58 9.80
C LEU A 233 18.49 2.51 11.25
N GLU A 234 19.46 3.36 11.60
CA GLU A 234 20.04 3.48 12.95
C GLU A 234 19.40 4.61 13.79
N ARG A 235 18.40 5.30 13.23
CA ARG A 235 17.79 6.45 13.87
C ARG A 235 17.08 6.08 15.19
N PRO A 236 17.35 6.80 16.29
CA PRO A 236 16.65 6.59 17.56
C PRO A 236 15.14 6.74 17.42
N VAL A 237 14.40 5.91 18.16
CA VAL A 237 12.95 5.90 18.15
C VAL A 237 12.43 7.01 19.07
N PRO A 238 11.62 7.97 18.58
CA PRO A 238 10.97 8.94 19.44
C PRO A 238 9.89 8.25 20.30
N LYS A 239 9.46 8.92 21.38
CA LYS A 239 8.35 8.42 22.19
C LYS A 239 7.03 8.58 21.40
N LEU A 240 6.50 7.47 20.92
CA LEU A 240 5.24 7.42 20.18
C LEU A 240 4.10 6.96 21.07
N ALA A 241 2.99 7.70 21.05
CA ALA A 241 1.78 7.31 21.76
C ALA A 241 1.18 6.06 21.11
N ARG A 242 0.75 5.11 21.94
CA ARG A 242 -0.08 4.00 21.49
C ARG A 242 -1.53 4.45 21.52
N THR A 243 -2.23 4.17 20.44
CA THR A 243 -3.69 4.20 20.40
C THR A 243 -4.21 2.81 20.70
N HIS A 244 -5.38 2.75 21.31
CA HIS A 244 -6.12 1.53 21.52
C HIS A 244 -7.60 1.86 21.47
N GLU A 245 -8.34 1.13 20.67
CA GLU A 245 -9.78 1.29 20.51
C GLU A 245 -10.49 -0.03 20.80
N ASP A 246 -11.80 0.04 21.05
CA ASP A 246 -12.60 -1.14 21.35
C ASP A 246 -12.88 -1.96 20.07
N ASN A 247 -12.44 -3.21 20.06
CA ASN A 247 -12.69 -4.15 18.96
C ASN A 247 -14.19 -4.34 18.64
N ALA A 248 -15.09 -4.03 19.58
CA ALA A 248 -16.53 -4.04 19.32
C ALA A 248 -16.93 -3.13 18.14
N LEU A 249 -16.16 -2.07 17.84
CA LEU A 249 -16.37 -1.21 16.67
C LEU A 249 -16.10 -1.95 15.35
N LEU A 250 -15.06 -2.79 15.32
CA LEU A 250 -14.74 -3.63 14.15
C LEU A 250 -15.80 -4.71 13.96
N ASP A 251 -16.23 -5.35 15.06
CA ASP A 251 -17.27 -6.38 15.03
C ASP A 251 -18.64 -5.82 14.63
N ALA A 252 -18.96 -4.59 15.05
CA ALA A 252 -20.16 -3.89 14.61
C ALA A 252 -20.13 -3.63 13.10
N TYR A 253 -19.04 -3.04 12.60
CA TYR A 253 -18.89 -2.76 11.18
C TYR A 253 -18.92 -4.03 10.31
N LEU A 254 -18.28 -5.12 10.74
CA LEU A 254 -18.34 -6.40 10.04
C LEU A 254 -19.79 -6.89 9.95
N ARG A 255 -20.52 -6.93 11.07
CA ARG A 255 -21.91 -7.41 11.12
C ARG A 255 -22.85 -6.55 10.27
N GLU A 256 -22.71 -5.23 10.34
CA GLU A 256 -23.51 -4.30 9.54
C GLU A 256 -23.25 -4.48 8.04
N THR A 257 -21.98 -4.61 7.66
CA THR A 257 -21.58 -4.79 6.26
C THR A 257 -22.06 -6.13 5.70
N VAL A 258 -21.90 -7.22 6.46
CA VAL A 258 -22.44 -8.54 6.08
C VAL A 258 -23.95 -8.47 5.91
N ARG A 259 -24.70 -7.86 6.84
CA ARG A 259 -26.16 -7.73 6.73
C ARG A 259 -26.63 -6.93 5.52
N HIS A 260 -25.84 -5.94 5.09
CA HIS A 260 -26.23 -5.04 4.00
C HIS A 260 -25.89 -5.60 2.61
N TYR A 261 -24.74 -6.25 2.48
CA TYR A 261 -24.16 -6.62 1.18
C TYR A 261 -24.17 -8.13 0.89
N ALA A 262 -24.40 -8.94 1.91
CA ALA A 262 -24.31 -10.39 1.84
C ALA A 262 -25.70 -11.01 1.87
#